data_AF-A0AAW9SS97-F1
#
_entry.id   AF-A0AAW9SS97-F1
#
_cell.length_a   1.000
_cell.length_b   1.000
_cell.length_c   1.000
_cell.angle_alpha   90.00
_cell.angle_beta   90.00
_cell.angle_gamma   90.00
#
_symmetry.space_group_name_H-M   'P 1'
#
loop_
_entity.id
_entity.type
_entity.pdbx_description
1 polymer ?
#
loop_
_entity_poly.entity_id
_entity_poly.type
_entity_poly.pdbx_seq_one_letter_code
_entity_poly.pdbx_strand_id
1 'polypeptide(L)'
;MADPDPKRQLEDLDARLSALKAAQKSEKAHQEEHYSQAQVAWRMVTEMVAGLGIGFGIGYGLDYAFGTTPFLMVLFTLLGVAAGINVMLRTAKEVQATQMGAQAARDKTGGPDGGEHEGK
;
A
#
# COMPACT_ATOMS: atom_id res chain seq x y z
N MET A 1 56.10 5.42 -18.11
CA MET A 1 54.66 5.28 -17.89
C MET A 1 54.47 4.67 -16.51
N ALA A 2 53.93 5.42 -15.55
CA ALA A 2 53.55 4.84 -14.26
C ALA A 2 52.20 4.14 -14.47
N ASP A 3 52.14 2.84 -14.20
CA ASP A 3 50.89 2.10 -14.19
C ASP A 3 49.90 2.75 -13.19
N PRO A 4 48.63 2.97 -13.58
CA PRO A 4 47.64 3.48 -12.65
C PRO A 4 47.46 2.49 -11.49
N ASP A 5 47.63 2.98 -10.26
CA ASP A 5 47.60 2.20 -9.02
C ASP A 5 46.34 1.31 -8.96
N PRO A 6 46.47 -0.03 -8.88
CA PRO A 6 45.33 -0.96 -8.90
C PRO A 6 44.28 -0.67 -7.81
N LYS A 7 44.70 -0.07 -6.68
CA LYS A 7 43.78 0.29 -5.60
C LYS A 7 42.80 1.36 -6.01
N ARG A 8 43.26 2.37 -6.78
CA ARG A 8 42.41 3.46 -7.30
C ARG A 8 41.31 2.96 -8.21
N GLN A 9 41.57 1.91 -8.99
CA GLN A 9 40.58 1.31 -9.88
C GLN A 9 39.51 0.53 -9.10
N LEU A 10 39.92 -0.18 -8.04
CA LEU A 10 38.99 -0.87 -7.15
C LEU A 10 38.10 0.12 -6.41
N GLU A 11 38.65 1.24 -5.94
CA GLU A 11 37.90 2.33 -5.30
C GLU A 11 36.88 2.96 -6.25
N ASP A 12 37.23 3.21 -7.51
CA ASP A 12 36.31 3.74 -8.53
C ASP A 12 35.17 2.74 -8.86
N LEU A 13 35.50 1.45 -8.94
CA LEU A 13 34.51 0.40 -9.18
C LEU A 13 33.55 0.24 -8.00
N ASP A 14 34.04 0.29 -6.76
CA ASP A 14 33.21 0.19 -5.55
C ASP A 14 32.31 1.43 -5.40
N ALA A 15 32.82 2.62 -5.74
CA ALA A 15 32.03 3.85 -5.81
C ALA A 15 30.91 3.75 -6.86
N ARG A 16 31.18 3.18 -8.04
CA ARG A 16 30.14 2.96 -9.07
C ARG A 16 29.13 1.89 -8.65
N LEU A 17 29.58 0.79 -8.06
CA LEU A 17 28.72 -0.30 -7.58
C LEU A 17 27.80 0.18 -6.46
N SER A 18 28.32 0.94 -5.49
CA SER A 18 27.53 1.51 -4.41
C SER A 18 26.50 2.52 -4.92
N ALA A 19 26.85 3.38 -5.89
CA ALA A 19 25.91 4.30 -6.54
C ALA A 19 24.78 3.55 -7.28
N LEU A 20 25.10 2.51 -8.04
CA LEU A 20 24.11 1.69 -8.74
C LEU A 20 23.21 0.93 -7.76
N LYS A 21 23.78 0.39 -6.69
CA LYS A 21 23.03 -0.34 -5.66
C LYS A 21 22.10 0.60 -4.87
N ALA A 22 22.52 1.83 -4.61
CA ALA A 22 21.69 2.86 -4.01
C ALA A 22 20.51 3.25 -4.92
N ALA A 23 20.76 3.45 -6.21
CA ALA A 23 19.72 3.71 -7.20
C ALA A 23 18.71 2.54 -7.30
N GLN A 24 19.20 1.30 -7.38
CA GLN A 24 18.33 0.12 -7.45
C GLN A 24 17.52 -0.09 -6.17
N LYS A 25 18.08 0.22 -5.00
CA LYS A 25 17.38 0.15 -3.71
C LYS A 25 16.27 1.19 -3.62
N SER A 26 16.50 2.40 -4.14
CA SER A 26 15.48 3.45 -4.22
C SER A 26 14.35 3.08 -5.18
N GLU A 27 14.68 2.52 -6.35
CA GLU A 27 13.68 2.09 -7.35
C GLU A 27 12.82 0.93 -6.82
N LYS A 28 13.44 -0.09 -6.20
CA LYS A 28 12.70 -1.18 -5.52
C LYS A 28 11.83 -0.67 -4.38
N ALA A 29 12.33 0.26 -3.56
CA ALA A 29 11.56 0.83 -2.47
C ALA A 29 10.32 1.59 -2.99
N HIS A 30 10.46 2.39 -4.05
CA HIS A 30 9.32 3.05 -4.70
C HIS A 30 8.33 2.06 -5.30
N GLN A 31 8.83 1.03 -5.98
CA GLN A 31 8.00 0.04 -6.63
C GLN A 31 7.22 -0.81 -5.61
N GLU A 32 7.84 -1.22 -4.50
CA GLU A 32 7.16 -1.90 -3.37
C GLU A 32 6.09 -1.00 -2.71
N GLU A 33 6.34 0.30 -2.61
CA GLU A 33 5.35 1.27 -2.11
C GLU A 33 4.14 1.39 -3.05
N HIS A 34 4.36 1.45 -4.35
CA HIS A 34 3.29 1.49 -5.36
C HIS A 34 2.48 0.18 -5.41
N TYR A 35 3.14 -0.98 -5.30
CA TYR A 35 2.45 -2.27 -5.22
C TYR A 35 1.57 -2.38 -3.97
N SER A 36 2.05 -1.88 -2.83
CA SER A 36 1.28 -1.84 -1.58
C SER A 36 -0.01 -1.00 -1.73
N GLN A 37 0.08 0.19 -2.34
CA GLN A 37 -1.09 1.05 -2.55
C GLN A 37 -2.09 0.46 -3.55
N ALA A 38 -1.61 -0.16 -4.63
CA ALA A 38 -2.47 -0.82 -5.61
C ALA A 38 -3.25 -1.99 -4.98
N GLN A 39 -2.63 -2.78 -4.11
CA GLN A 39 -3.28 -3.89 -3.41
C GLN A 39 -4.37 -3.39 -2.45
N VAL A 40 -4.12 -2.27 -1.75
CA VAL A 40 -5.12 -1.64 -0.89
C VAL A 40 -6.32 -1.15 -1.72
N ALA A 41 -6.08 -0.50 -2.85
CA ALA A 41 -7.13 -0.05 -3.76
C ALA A 41 -7.96 -1.22 -4.31
N TRP A 42 -7.30 -2.28 -4.75
CA TRP A 42 -7.96 -3.50 -5.22
C TRP A 42 -8.83 -4.13 -4.14
N ARG A 43 -8.31 -4.24 -2.91
CA ARG A 43 -9.07 -4.79 -1.79
C ARG A 43 -10.34 -3.99 -1.51
N MET A 44 -10.26 -2.66 -1.51
CA MET A 44 -11.44 -1.79 -1.35
C MET A 44 -12.51 -2.05 -2.43
N VAL A 45 -12.09 -2.25 -3.69
CA VAL A 45 -13.01 -2.62 -4.79
C VAL A 45 -13.65 -3.99 -4.51
N THR A 46 -12.85 -4.99 -4.15
CA THR A 46 -13.39 -6.34 -3.87
C THR A 46 -14.32 -6.36 -2.66
N GLU A 47 -14.06 -5.54 -1.64
CA GLU A 47 -14.92 -5.39 -0.47
C GLU A 47 -16.27 -4.78 -0.84
N MET A 48 -16.26 -3.77 -1.73
CA MET A 48 -17.49 -3.16 -2.26
C MET A 48 -18.30 -4.16 -3.09
N VAL A 49 -17.63 -4.87 -4.02
CA VAL A 49 -18.28 -5.86 -4.90
C VAL A 49 -18.80 -7.04 -4.10
N ALA A 50 -18.08 -7.50 -3.08
CA ALA A 50 -18.53 -8.56 -2.19
C ALA A 50 -19.79 -8.14 -1.41
N GLY A 51 -19.81 -6.94 -0.83
CA GLY A 51 -20.98 -6.43 -0.11
C GLY A 51 -22.22 -6.34 -1.02
N LEU A 52 -22.05 -5.78 -2.21
CA LEU A 52 -23.12 -5.70 -3.21
C LEU A 52 -23.57 -7.10 -3.68
N GLY A 53 -22.63 -7.99 -3.99
CA GLY A 53 -22.91 -9.33 -4.48
C GLY A 53 -23.62 -10.20 -3.44
N ILE A 54 -23.23 -10.10 -2.16
CA ILE A 54 -23.90 -10.79 -1.05
C ILE A 54 -25.31 -10.22 -0.85
N GLY A 55 -25.46 -8.89 -0.82
CA GLY A 55 -26.78 -8.25 -0.67
C GLY A 55 -27.74 -8.61 -1.81
N PHE A 56 -27.25 -8.52 -3.05
CA PHE A 56 -28.02 -8.89 -4.23
C PHE A 56 -28.35 -10.39 -4.24
N GLY A 57 -27.38 -11.26 -3.96
CA GLY A 57 -27.57 -12.71 -3.96
C GLY A 57 -28.59 -13.17 -2.90
N ILE A 58 -28.49 -12.64 -1.67
CA ILE A 58 -29.46 -12.91 -0.60
C ILE A 58 -30.83 -12.37 -0.99
N GLY A 59 -30.91 -11.11 -1.42
CA GLY A 59 -32.17 -10.49 -1.82
C GLY A 59 -32.85 -11.25 -2.96
N TYR A 60 -32.07 -11.70 -3.95
CA TYR A 60 -32.57 -12.47 -5.09
C TYR A 60 -33.10 -13.84 -4.67
N GLY A 61 -32.35 -14.55 -3.83
CA GLY A 61 -32.77 -15.86 -3.32
C GLY A 61 -34.04 -15.77 -2.48
N LEU A 62 -34.17 -14.72 -1.67
CA LEU A 62 -35.37 -14.49 -0.85
C LEU A 62 -36.58 -14.12 -1.72
N ASP A 63 -36.44 -13.20 -2.66
CA ASP A 63 -37.55 -12.86 -3.57
C ASP A 63 -38.01 -14.08 -4.37
N TYR A 64 -37.08 -14.93 -4.82
CA TYR A 64 -37.41 -16.20 -5.49
C TYR A 64 -38.16 -17.18 -4.58
N ALA A 65 -37.73 -17.34 -3.32
CA ALA A 65 -38.33 -18.28 -2.38
C ALA A 65 -39.72 -17.82 -1.88
N PHE A 66 -39.90 -16.52 -1.66
CA PHE A 66 -41.14 -15.96 -1.12
C PHE A 66 -42.11 -15.46 -2.20
N GLY A 67 -41.71 -15.49 -3.48
CA GLY A 67 -42.51 -14.98 -4.59
C GLY A 67 -42.80 -13.47 -4.47
N THR A 68 -42.01 -12.76 -3.69
CA THR A 68 -42.15 -11.32 -3.53
C THR A 68 -41.69 -10.62 -4.82
N THR A 69 -42.40 -9.55 -5.20
CA THR A 69 -41.85 -8.52 -6.12
C THR A 69 -40.47 -8.07 -5.61
N PRO A 70 -39.57 -7.48 -6.43
CA PRO A 70 -38.13 -7.28 -6.14
C PRO A 70 -37.81 -6.31 -4.97
N PHE A 71 -38.56 -6.40 -3.89
CA PHE A 71 -38.57 -5.57 -2.71
C PHE A 71 -37.48 -6.04 -1.75
N LEU A 72 -37.34 -7.36 -1.55
CA LEU A 72 -36.24 -7.89 -0.73
C LEU A 72 -34.91 -7.71 -1.45
N MET A 73 -34.86 -7.89 -2.77
CA MET A 73 -33.70 -7.54 -3.60
C MET A 73 -33.28 -6.10 -3.37
N VAL A 74 -34.18 -5.12 -3.50
CA VAL A 74 -33.82 -3.70 -3.27
C VAL A 74 -33.36 -3.48 -1.84
N LEU A 75 -34.09 -3.98 -0.84
CA LEU A 75 -33.75 -3.81 0.58
C LEU A 75 -32.36 -4.40 0.89
N PHE A 76 -32.11 -5.66 0.53
CA PHE A 76 -30.84 -6.32 0.81
C PHE A 76 -29.69 -5.78 -0.05
N THR A 77 -29.96 -5.27 -1.26
CA THR A 77 -28.95 -4.58 -2.07
C THR A 77 -28.49 -3.30 -1.37
N LEU A 78 -29.42 -2.49 -0.83
CA LEU A 78 -29.07 -1.29 -0.07
C LEU A 78 -28.27 -1.63 1.20
N LEU A 79 -28.69 -2.67 1.93
CA LEU A 79 -27.94 -3.17 3.08
C LEU A 79 -26.55 -3.70 2.70
N GLY A 80 -26.44 -4.40 1.57
CA GLY A 80 -25.17 -4.90 1.03
C GLY A 80 -24.21 -3.79 0.65
N VAL A 81 -24.70 -2.72 0.01
CA VAL A 81 -23.91 -1.52 -0.28
C VAL A 81 -23.46 -0.84 1.02
N ALA A 82 -24.36 -0.66 1.99
CA ALA A 82 -24.01 -0.07 3.28
C ALA A 82 -22.95 -0.91 4.04
N ALA A 83 -23.05 -2.23 3.98
CA ALA A 83 -22.06 -3.13 4.54
C ALA A 83 -20.70 -3.03 3.80
N GLY A 84 -20.72 -3.02 2.46
CA GLY A 84 -19.52 -2.85 1.62
C GLY A 84 -18.77 -1.55 1.92
N ILE A 85 -19.51 -0.44 2.04
CA ILE A 85 -18.94 0.87 2.42
C ILE A 85 -18.33 0.80 3.82
N ASN A 86 -19.02 0.20 4.81
CA ASN A 86 -18.48 0.08 6.17
C ASN A 86 -17.17 -0.72 6.22
N VAL A 87 -17.08 -1.83 5.48
CA VAL A 87 -15.86 -2.64 5.40
C VAL A 87 -14.74 -1.84 4.73
N MET A 88 -15.03 -1.17 3.61
CA MET A 88 -14.06 -0.32 2.91
C MET A 88 -13.51 0.80 3.82
N LEU A 89 -14.39 1.50 4.55
CA LEU A 89 -13.98 2.55 5.48
C LEU A 89 -13.15 2.00 6.65
N ARG A 90 -13.45 0.78 7.11
CA ARG A 90 -12.64 0.09 8.12
C ARG A 90 -11.24 -0.22 7.58
N THR A 91 -11.15 -0.75 6.37
CA THR A 91 -9.87 -1.00 5.69
C THR A 91 -9.07 0.29 5.50
N ALA A 92 -9.71 1.38 5.07
CA ALA A 92 -9.04 2.68 4.92
C ALA A 92 -8.43 3.18 6.24
N LYS A 93 -9.16 3.05 7.36
CA LYS A 93 -8.67 3.42 8.71
C LYS A 93 -7.49 2.54 9.15
N GLU A 94 -7.56 1.22 8.93
CA GLU A 94 -6.49 0.28 9.27
C GLU A 94 -5.18 0.61 8.50
N VAL A 95 -5.31 0.93 7.21
CA VAL A 95 -4.17 1.29 6.38
C VAL A 95 -3.57 2.63 6.81
N GLN A 96 -4.40 3.63 7.10
CA GLN A 96 -3.93 4.93 7.56
C GLN A 96 -3.18 4.83 8.91
N ALA A 97 -3.71 4.06 9.86
CA ALA A 97 -3.05 3.82 11.15
C ALA A 97 -1.70 3.12 10.99
N THR A 98 -1.61 2.15 10.08
CA THR A 98 -0.37 1.41 9.79
C THR A 98 0.69 2.31 9.15
N GLN A 99 0.31 3.19 8.22
CA GLN A 99 1.22 4.14 7.58
C GLN A 99 1.75 5.18 8.57
N MET A 100 0.91 5.71 9.45
CA MET A 100 1.33 6.65 10.50
C MET A 100 2.30 5.99 11.50
N GLY A 101 2.05 4.74 11.88
CA GLY A 101 2.97 3.97 12.74
C GLY A 101 4.32 3.71 12.08
N ALA A 102 4.33 3.37 10.79
CA ALA A 102 5.54 3.16 10.01
C ALA A 102 6.37 4.45 9.81
N GLN A 103 5.72 5.59 9.56
CA GLN A 103 6.38 6.90 9.47
C GLN A 103 6.98 7.32 10.81
N ALA A 104 6.23 7.18 11.91
CA ALA A 104 6.73 7.50 13.26
C ALA A 104 7.90 6.59 13.69
N ALA A 105 7.98 5.36 13.19
CA ALA A 105 9.12 4.48 13.40
C ALA A 105 10.33 4.88 12.53
N ARG A 106 10.12 5.29 11.27
CA ARG A 106 11.20 5.81 10.40
C ARG A 106 11.83 7.09 10.97
N ASP A 107 11.03 8.05 11.42
CA ASP A 107 11.55 9.31 12.00
C ASP A 107 12.40 9.08 13.25
N LYS A 108 12.03 8.11 14.10
CA LYS A 108 12.80 7.78 15.31
C LYS A 108 14.11 7.06 15.03
N THR A 109 14.24 6.41 13.86
CA THR A 109 15.43 5.65 13.49
C THR A 109 16.36 6.46 12.56
N GLY A 110 15.92 7.64 12.08
CA GLY A 110 16.64 8.52 11.15
C GLY A 110 16.94 9.92 11.69
N GLY A 111 17.14 10.07 13.01
CA GLY A 111 17.58 11.34 13.62
C GLY A 111 18.91 11.87 13.03
N PRO A 112 19.14 13.18 13.06
CA PRO A 112 19.99 13.91 12.11
C PRO A 112 21.47 13.55 12.28
N ASP A 113 22.07 13.00 11.22
CA ASP A 113 23.51 13.05 11.02
C ASP A 113 23.81 14.25 10.10
N GLY A 114 24.68 15.14 10.55
CA GLY A 114 25.13 16.30 9.77
C GLY A 114 24.78 17.65 10.38
N GLY A 115 25.58 18.08 11.34
CA GLY A 115 25.42 19.42 11.90
C GLY A 115 26.52 19.96 12.79
N GLU A 116 27.77 19.47 12.74
CA GLU A 116 28.89 20.14 13.42
C GLU A 116 30.17 20.13 12.54
N HIS A 117 30.15 20.95 11.49
CA HIS A 117 31.34 21.66 11.06
C HIS A 117 31.21 23.10 11.59
N GLU A 118 31.59 23.33 12.84
CA GLU A 118 31.85 24.67 13.36
C GLU A 118 33.29 24.73 13.86
N GLY A 119 33.98 25.78 13.44
CA GLY A 119 35.42 25.75 13.22
C GLY A 119 36.32 25.94 14.42
N LYS A 120 37.60 25.62 14.21
CA LYS A 120 38.74 26.50 14.49
C LYS A 120 40.00 26.01 13.78
#